data_AF-A0A3C0CTJ5-F1
#
_entry.id   AF-A0A3C0CTJ5-F1
#
_cell.length_a   1.000
_cell.length_b   1.000
_cell.length_c   1.000
_cell.angle_alpha   90.00
_cell.angle_beta   90.00
_cell.angle_gamma   90.00
#
_symmetry.space_group_name_H-M   'P 1'
#
loop_
_entity.id
_entity.type
_entity.pdbx_description
1 polymer ?
#
loop_
_entity_poly.entity_id
_entity_poly.type
_entity_poly.pdbx_seq_one_letter_code
_entity_poly.pdbx_strand_id
1 'polypeptide(L)'
;MTSYERTGWRDRTISERHRLYGWDCPAVDIDFLLVEFDRVLPAAIVEYKAGLNRQPDFTAAGIRTLRALAGLAHLPAWLAFYDSQSWTFKVYPLNAKAERLFEYGEVLNEVAYVQRLYLCRGRRLPAKIAVQLNGGSL
;
A
#
# COMPACT_ATOMS: atom_id res chain seq x y z
N MET A 1 -16.02 -8.18 12.08
CA MET A 1 -15.40 -9.52 11.96
C MET A 1 -14.25 -9.41 10.97
N THR A 2 -13.02 -9.68 11.38
CA THR A 2 -11.91 -9.93 10.44
C THR A 2 -11.94 -11.42 10.15
N SER A 3 -12.45 -11.84 8.99
CA SER A 3 -12.23 -13.21 8.56
C SER A 3 -10.76 -13.30 8.15
N TYR A 4 -9.97 -14.11 8.84
CA TYR A 4 -8.71 -14.56 8.26
C TYR A 4 -9.00 -15.17 6.90
N GLU A 5 -8.14 -14.88 5.93
CA GLU A 5 -8.20 -15.55 4.63
C GLU A 5 -8.21 -17.07 4.87
N ARG A 6 -9.30 -17.74 4.50
CA ARG A 6 -9.55 -19.12 4.93
C ARG A 6 -8.79 -20.15 4.10
N THR A 7 -8.24 -19.73 2.96
CA THR A 7 -7.63 -20.62 1.97
C THR A 7 -6.15 -20.30 1.73
N GLY A 8 -5.70 -19.05 1.89
CA GLY A 8 -4.41 -18.61 1.33
C GLY A 8 -4.45 -18.45 -0.21
N TRP A 9 -5.66 -18.46 -0.79
CA TRP A 9 -5.95 -18.41 -2.21
C TRP A 9 -6.66 -17.10 -2.58
N ARG A 10 -6.05 -15.94 -2.35
CA ARG A 10 -6.14 -14.91 -3.41
C ARG A 10 -5.78 -15.63 -4.71
N ASP A 11 -6.79 -15.87 -5.53
CA ASP A 11 -6.92 -17.05 -6.37
C ASP A 11 -5.69 -17.25 -7.26
N ARG A 12 -4.68 -17.98 -6.78
CA ARG A 12 -3.36 -18.06 -7.42
C ARG A 12 -3.49 -18.48 -8.88
N THR A 13 -4.50 -19.29 -9.17
CA THR A 13 -4.89 -19.73 -10.50
C THR A 13 -5.20 -18.56 -11.44
N ILE A 14 -5.94 -17.53 -11.04
CA ILE A 14 -6.23 -16.39 -11.94
C ILE A 14 -4.98 -15.54 -12.17
N SER A 15 -4.18 -15.29 -11.13
CA SER A 15 -2.92 -14.55 -11.27
C SER A 15 -1.94 -15.30 -12.17
N GLU A 16 -1.83 -16.62 -12.04
CA GLU A 16 -1.03 -17.45 -12.94
C GLU A 16 -1.54 -17.43 -14.38
N ARG A 17 -2.87 -17.39 -14.59
CA ARG A 17 -3.44 -17.21 -15.93
C ARG A 17 -3.11 -15.86 -16.54
N HIS A 18 -3.22 -14.76 -15.79
CA HIS A 18 -2.85 -13.43 -16.27
C HIS A 18 -1.37 -13.32 -16.64
N ARG A 19 -0.47 -14.02 -15.92
CA ARG A 19 0.96 -14.07 -16.26
C ARG A 19 1.22 -14.67 -17.65
N LEU A 20 0.37 -15.56 -18.15
CA LEU A 20 0.50 -16.14 -19.50
C LEU A 20 0.36 -15.08 -20.60
N TYR A 21 -0.31 -13.97 -20.33
CA TYR A 21 -0.54 -12.90 -21.30
C TYR A 21 0.68 -11.97 -21.40
N GLY A 22 1.62 -12.08 -20.44
CA GLY A 22 2.86 -11.30 -20.44
C GLY A 22 2.59 -9.80 -20.49
N TRP A 23 3.26 -9.13 -21.41
CA TRP A 23 3.13 -7.69 -21.63
C TRP A 23 1.76 -7.28 -22.17
N ASP A 24 1.03 -8.20 -22.80
CA ASP A 24 -0.30 -7.96 -23.37
C ASP A 24 -1.43 -8.18 -22.35
N CYS A 25 -1.10 -8.41 -21.07
CA CYS A 25 -2.11 -8.54 -20.03
C CYS A 25 -2.87 -7.21 -19.87
N PRO A 26 -4.18 -7.14 -20.14
CA PRO A 26 -4.96 -5.91 -20.04
C PRO A 26 -5.28 -5.55 -18.58
N ALA A 27 -4.97 -6.43 -17.63
CA ALA A 27 -5.27 -6.29 -16.21
C ALA A 27 -3.97 -6.13 -15.40
N VAL A 28 -3.96 -5.15 -14.50
CA VAL A 28 -2.93 -4.95 -13.48
C VAL A 28 -3.58 -5.03 -12.11
N ASP A 29 -2.94 -5.76 -11.20
CA ASP A 29 -3.41 -5.88 -9.82
C ASP A 29 -3.19 -4.56 -9.08
N ILE A 30 -4.08 -4.26 -8.13
CA ILE A 30 -3.88 -3.21 -7.13
C ILE A 30 -3.48 -3.93 -5.84
N ASP A 31 -2.24 -3.75 -5.39
CA ASP A 31 -1.73 -4.47 -4.21
C ASP A 31 -2.58 -4.22 -2.96
N PHE A 32 -2.93 -2.95 -2.71
CA PHE A 32 -3.75 -2.60 -1.57
C PHE A 32 -4.63 -1.37 -1.80
N LEU A 33 -5.94 -1.57 -1.65
CA LEU A 33 -6.91 -0.49 -1.48
C LEU A 33 -7.16 -0.28 0.01
N LEU A 34 -6.70 0.84 0.56
CA LEU A 34 -7.03 1.23 1.92
C LEU A 34 -8.48 1.70 1.94
N VAL A 35 -9.29 1.10 2.82
CA VAL A 35 -10.73 1.41 2.95
C VAL A 35 -11.06 1.82 4.37
N GLU A 36 -12.03 2.71 4.52
CA GLU A 36 -12.72 2.93 5.78
C GLU A 36 -14.04 2.15 5.77
N PHE A 37 -14.05 1.03 6.49
CA PHE A 37 -15.10 0.02 6.43
C PHE A 37 -16.44 0.51 6.94
N ASP A 38 -16.48 1.36 7.97
CA ASP A 38 -17.76 1.85 8.52
C ASP A 38 -18.46 2.84 7.61
N ARG A 39 -17.71 3.50 6.72
CA ARG A 39 -18.24 4.44 5.72
C ARG A 39 -18.33 3.83 4.32
N VAL A 40 -17.75 2.66 4.11
CA VAL A 40 -17.66 2.00 2.80
C VAL A 40 -16.99 2.91 1.75
N LEU A 41 -15.93 3.62 2.16
CA LEU A 41 -15.23 4.57 1.30
C LEU A 41 -13.76 4.19 1.11
N PRO A 42 -13.21 4.34 -0.11
CA PRO A 42 -11.79 4.23 -0.32
C PRO A 42 -11.05 5.42 0.32
N ALA A 43 -9.92 5.14 0.94
CA ALA A 43 -9.08 6.12 1.63
C ALA A 43 -7.73 6.35 0.94
N ALA A 44 -7.14 5.31 0.35
CA ALA A 44 -5.86 5.41 -0.37
C ALA A 44 -5.60 4.21 -1.27
N ILE A 45 -4.67 4.36 -2.21
CA ILE A 45 -4.11 3.27 -3.02
C ILE A 45 -2.63 3.10 -2.65
N VAL A 46 -2.20 1.86 -2.41
CA VAL A 46 -0.81 1.55 -2.08
C VAL A 46 -0.30 0.45 -2.97
N GLU A 47 0.88 0.66 -3.54
CA GLU A 47 1.64 -0.35 -4.26
C GLU A 47 2.86 -0.76 -3.41
N TYR A 48 3.00 -2.05 -3.12
CA TYR A 48 4.06 -2.57 -2.27
C TYR A 48 5.16 -3.23 -3.11
N LYS A 49 6.42 -3.00 -2.72
CA LYS A 49 7.58 -3.64 -3.36
C LYS A 49 8.55 -4.15 -2.31
N ALA A 50 9.02 -5.38 -2.44
CA ALA A 50 10.07 -5.88 -1.55
C ALA A 50 11.43 -5.24 -1.88
N GLY A 51 12.16 -4.85 -0.83
CA GLY A 51 13.56 -4.39 -0.86
C GLY A 51 13.75 -2.87 -0.82
N LEU A 52 14.31 -2.36 0.28
CA LEU A 52 14.49 -0.91 0.54
C LEU A 52 15.51 -0.21 -0.37
N ASN A 53 16.49 -0.96 -0.89
CA ASN A 53 17.56 -0.41 -1.73
C ASN A 53 17.15 -0.19 -3.19
N ARG A 54 15.92 -0.58 -3.55
CA ARG A 54 15.41 -0.43 -4.91
C ARG A 54 14.96 1.01 -5.14
N GLN A 55 15.13 1.46 -6.38
CA GLN A 55 14.58 2.72 -6.83
C GLN A 55 13.29 2.45 -7.62
N PRO A 56 12.25 3.28 -7.43
CA PRO A 56 11.04 3.19 -8.23
C PRO A 56 11.31 3.59 -9.69
N ASP A 57 10.78 2.81 -10.62
CA ASP A 57 10.62 3.21 -12.01
C ASP A 57 9.22 3.83 -12.19
N PHE A 58 9.14 5.16 -12.09
CA PHE A 58 7.87 5.87 -12.27
C PHE A 58 7.36 5.89 -13.72
N THR A 59 8.15 5.42 -14.68
CA THR A 59 7.74 5.31 -16.08
C THR A 59 6.97 4.02 -16.35
N ALA A 60 7.08 3.02 -15.47
CA ALA A 60 6.37 1.76 -15.55
C ALA A 60 4.86 1.96 -15.68
N ALA A 61 4.23 1.26 -16.63
CA ALA A 61 2.82 1.41 -16.96
C ALA A 61 1.92 1.22 -15.73
N GLY A 62 2.19 0.21 -14.88
CA GLY A 62 1.42 -0.03 -13.66
C GLY A 62 1.41 1.18 -12.72
N ILE A 63 2.57 1.77 -12.44
CA ILE A 63 2.69 2.95 -11.55
C ILE A 63 1.96 4.15 -12.16
N ARG A 64 2.10 4.38 -13.47
CA ARG A 64 1.39 5.46 -14.17
C ARG A 64 -0.13 5.28 -14.13
N THR A 65 -0.61 4.05 -14.32
CA THR A 65 -2.02 3.70 -14.27
C THR A 65 -2.59 3.90 -12.86
N LEU A 66 -1.89 3.44 -11.81
CA LEU A 66 -2.30 3.65 -10.42
C LEU A 66 -2.35 5.14 -10.05
N ARG A 67 -1.34 5.92 -10.49
CA ARG A 67 -1.34 7.38 -10.32
C ARG A 67 -2.54 8.03 -11.00
N ALA A 68 -2.85 7.63 -12.22
CA ALA A 68 -4.00 8.15 -12.97
C ALA A 68 -5.33 7.80 -12.28
N LEU A 69 -5.51 6.54 -11.89
CA LEU A 69 -6.69 6.06 -11.16
C LEU A 69 -6.89 6.82 -9.84
N ALA A 70 -5.82 6.99 -9.06
CA ALA A 70 -5.87 7.75 -7.81
C ALA A 70 -6.23 9.22 -8.05
N GLY A 71 -5.74 9.81 -9.14
CA GLY A 71 -6.11 11.16 -9.57
C GLY A 71 -7.61 11.28 -9.85
N LEU A 72 -8.16 10.37 -10.65
CA LEU A 72 -9.58 10.31 -10.99
C LEU A 72 -10.47 10.08 -9.76
N ALA A 73 -10.04 9.21 -8.85
CA ALA A 73 -10.75 8.93 -7.61
C ALA A 73 -10.52 9.99 -6.51
N HIS A 74 -9.66 10.98 -6.75
CA HIS A 74 -9.20 11.95 -5.76
C HIS A 74 -8.66 11.29 -4.48
N LEU A 75 -7.90 10.21 -4.60
CA LEU A 75 -7.29 9.49 -3.47
C LEU A 75 -5.78 9.76 -3.38
N PRO A 76 -5.19 9.77 -2.18
CA PRO A 76 -3.74 9.66 -2.05
C PRO A 76 -3.27 8.30 -2.60
N ALA A 77 -2.13 8.30 -3.27
CA ALA A 77 -1.45 7.08 -3.72
C ALA A 77 0.06 7.17 -3.52
N TRP A 78 0.69 6.07 -3.12
CA TRP A 78 2.14 5.98 -2.93
C TRP A 78 2.68 4.58 -3.22
N LEU A 79 3.98 4.52 -3.47
CA LEU A 79 4.78 3.28 -3.47
C LEU A 79 5.38 3.09 -2.09
N ALA A 80 5.34 1.88 -1.56
CA ALA A 80 5.99 1.50 -0.31
C ALA A 80 6.94 0.33 -0.56
N PHE A 81 8.25 0.62 -0.55
CA PHE A 81 9.25 -0.43 -0.49
C PHE A 81 9.35 -0.92 0.94
N TYR A 82 9.36 -2.23 1.17
CA TYR A 82 9.42 -2.79 2.52
C TYR A 82 10.51 -3.83 2.67
N ASP A 83 10.99 -3.96 3.90
CA ASP A 83 11.78 -5.11 4.36
C ASP A 83 10.91 -5.98 5.28
N SER A 84 10.71 -7.24 4.94
CA SER A 84 9.88 -8.17 5.70
C SER A 84 10.51 -8.64 7.00
N GLN A 85 11.81 -8.44 7.20
CA GLN A 85 12.48 -8.81 8.45
C GLN A 85 12.30 -7.72 9.51
N SER A 86 12.59 -6.47 9.17
CA SER A 86 12.47 -5.34 10.09
C SER A 86 11.10 -4.68 10.10
N TRP A 87 10.27 -4.89 9.07
CA TRP A 87 9.07 -4.09 8.79
C TRP A 87 9.37 -2.58 8.69
N THR A 88 10.50 -2.27 8.08
CA THR A 88 10.83 -0.90 7.67
C THR A 88 10.22 -0.62 6.29
N PHE A 89 9.75 0.60 6.08
CA PHE A 89 9.09 1.06 4.86
C PHE A 89 9.79 2.30 4.31
N LYS A 90 10.11 2.30 3.01
CA LYS A 90 10.56 3.47 2.27
C LYS A 90 9.48 3.91 1.29
N VAL A 91 8.95 5.12 1.47
CA VAL A 91 7.73 5.59 0.80
C VAL A 91 8.04 6.62 -0.28
N TYR A 92 7.36 6.51 -1.42
CA TYR A 92 7.39 7.52 -2.49
C TYR A 92 5.97 7.93 -2.87
N PRO A 93 5.57 9.19 -2.57
CA PRO A 93 4.29 9.74 -3.02
C PRO A 93 4.14 9.69 -4.54
N LEU A 94 2.95 9.33 -5.02
CA LEU A 94 2.63 9.33 -6.45
C LEU A 94 1.78 10.54 -6.88
N ASN A 95 1.19 11.27 -5.93
CA ASN A 95 0.40 12.45 -6.22
C ASN A 95 0.41 13.47 -5.07
N ALA A 96 -0.09 14.68 -5.35
CA ALA A 96 -0.12 15.79 -4.41
C ALA A 96 -0.89 15.52 -3.11
N LYS A 97 -1.82 14.55 -3.10
CA LYS A 97 -2.51 14.14 -1.87
C LYS A 97 -1.60 13.29 -0.98
N ALA A 98 -0.83 12.38 -1.57
CA ALA A 98 0.16 11.58 -0.84
C ALA A 98 1.37 12.41 -0.39
N GLU A 99 1.77 13.44 -1.13
CA GLU A 99 2.85 14.37 -0.74
C GLU A 99 2.53 15.14 0.55
N ARG A 100 1.25 15.25 0.93
CA ARG A 100 0.84 15.85 2.22
C ARG A 100 0.97 14.88 3.39
N LEU A 101 1.14 13.59 3.10
CA LEU A 101 1.18 12.52 4.09
C LEU A 101 2.61 12.02 4.32
N PHE A 102 3.43 12.03 3.27
CA PHE A 102 4.78 11.48 3.26
C PHE A 102 5.76 12.39 2.54
N GLU A 103 7.01 12.36 3.00
CA GLU A 103 8.12 12.94 2.25
C GLU A 103 8.62 11.98 1.16
N TYR A 104 9.28 12.52 0.14
CA TYR A 104 9.81 11.71 -0.94
C TYR A 104 10.99 10.84 -0.45
N GLY A 105 10.83 9.52 -0.51
CA GLY A 105 11.84 8.57 -0.05
C GLY A 105 11.92 8.44 1.47
N GLU A 106 10.90 8.91 2.19
CA GLU A 106 10.81 8.83 3.66
C GLU A 106 10.94 7.38 4.13
N VAL A 107 11.77 7.15 5.16
CA VAL A 107 11.97 5.83 5.78
C VAL A 107 11.25 5.80 7.13
N LEU A 108 10.36 4.84 7.29
CA LEU A 108 9.48 4.67 8.44
C LEU A 108 9.63 3.27 9.03
N ASN A 109 9.63 3.18 10.36
CA ASN A 109 9.41 1.89 11.02
C ASN A 109 7.93 1.49 10.94
N GLU A 110 7.61 0.27 11.36
CA GLU A 110 6.26 -0.28 11.25
C GLU A 110 5.21 0.57 11.96
N VAL A 111 5.47 0.98 13.21
CA VAL A 111 4.53 1.81 14.00
C VAL A 111 4.23 3.13 13.29
N ALA A 112 5.25 3.85 12.83
CA ALA A 112 5.09 5.14 12.17
C ALA A 112 4.34 4.98 10.83
N TYR A 113 4.68 3.95 10.05
CA TYR A 113 3.99 3.67 8.79
C TYR A 113 2.51 3.32 9.01
N VAL A 114 2.21 2.40 9.94
CA VAL A 114 0.84 2.00 10.25
C VAL A 114 0.04 3.18 10.81
N GLN A 115 0.64 4.02 11.66
CA GLN A 115 0.02 5.27 12.14
C GLN A 115 -0.42 6.16 10.96
N ARG A 116 0.39 6.30 9.91
CA ARG A 116 0.01 7.06 8.70
C ARG A 116 -1.18 6.43 7.98
N LEU A 117 -1.27 5.09 7.91
CA LEU A 117 -2.44 4.39 7.35
C LEU A 117 -3.73 4.71 8.12
N TYR A 118 -3.67 4.74 9.46
CA TYR A 118 -4.82 5.15 10.27
C TYR A 118 -5.19 6.62 10.05
N LEU A 119 -4.21 7.51 9.97
CA LEU A 119 -4.44 8.93 9.70
C LEU A 119 -5.12 9.17 8.34
N CYS A 120 -4.76 8.41 7.30
CA CYS A 120 -5.44 8.47 5.99
C CYS A 120 -6.94 8.18 6.08
N ARG A 121 -7.34 7.40 7.09
CA ARG A 121 -8.75 7.06 7.36
C ARG A 121 -9.42 8.03 8.34
N GLY A 122 -8.72 9.06 8.80
CA GLY A 122 -9.20 9.97 9.84
C GLY A 122 -9.25 9.30 11.22
N ARG A 123 -8.41 8.30 11.47
CA ARG A 123 -8.35 7.53 12.72
C ARG A 123 -6.99 7.68 13.39
N ARG A 124 -6.90 7.29 14.66
CA ARG A 124 -5.64 7.09 15.37
C ARG A 124 -5.34 5.59 15.46
N LEU A 125 -4.07 5.20 15.44
CA LEU A 125 -3.65 3.83 15.69
C LEU A 125 -4.10 3.40 17.11
N PRO A 126 -4.89 2.32 17.25
CA PRO A 126 -5.24 1.82 18.57
C PRO A 126 -4.00 1.29 19.30
N ALA A 127 -3.84 1.63 20.59
CA ALA A 127 -2.71 1.18 21.41
C ALA A 127 -2.55 -0.36 21.42
N LYS A 128 -3.67 -1.09 21.45
CA LYS A 128 -3.69 -2.56 21.38
C LYS A 128 -3.07 -3.15 20.10
N ILE A 129 -3.08 -2.39 19.00
CA ILE A 129 -2.44 -2.77 17.75
C ILE A 129 -0.99 -2.31 17.78
N ALA A 130 -0.71 -1.09 18.26
CA ALA A 130 0.65 -0.55 18.34
C ALA A 130 1.64 -1.47 19.06
N VAL A 131 1.22 -2.10 20.18
CA VAL A 131 2.05 -3.04 20.94
C VAL A 131 2.35 -4.36 20.22
N GLN A 132 1.65 -4.65 19.12
CA GLN A 132 1.87 -5.84 18.30
C GLN A 132 2.85 -5.58 17.14
N LEU A 133 3.20 -4.31 16.88
CA LEU A 133 4.07 -3.90 15.79
C LEU A 133 5.53 -3.85 16.24
N ASN A 134 6.45 -4.08 15.31
CA ASN A 134 7.88 -3.90 15.52
C ASN A 134 8.19 -2.47 15.95
N GLY A 135 8.85 -2.33 17.11
CA GLY A 135 9.20 -1.02 17.68
C GLY A 135 8.07 -0.36 18.49
N GLY A 136 6.95 -1.06 18.72
CA GLY A 136 5.90 -0.62 19.64
C GLY A 136 6.32 -0.78 21.10
N SER A 137 6.85 0.28 21.71
CA SER A 137 6.94 0.42 23.16
C SER A 137 6.02 1.58 23.58
N LEU A 138 5.18 1.36 24.60
CA LEU A 138 4.32 2.41 25.18
C LEU A 138 5.15 3.45 25.93
#